data_AF-A0A7J6WHC8-F1
#
_entry.id   AF-A0A7J6WHC8-F1
#
_cell.length_a   1.000
_cell.length_b   1.000
_cell.length_c   1.000
_cell.angle_alpha   90.00
_cell.angle_beta   90.00
_cell.angle_gamma   90.00
#
_symmetry.space_group_name_H-M   'P 1'
#
loop_
_entity.id
_entity.type
_entity.pdbx_description
1 polymer ?
#
loop_
_entity_poly.entity_id
_entity_poly.type
_entity_poly.pdbx_seq_one_letter_code
_entity_poly.pdbx_strand_id
1 'polypeptide(L)'
;MLLDLEMIKDYPPFFYPKLAALCKTLFPKMETVYYIHNFKGYNGGTLFRCYPGQWKVLRKVKNTYVCLHQQDKMPSLKEVALDILPSS
;
A
#
# COMPACT_ATOMS: atom_id res chain seq x y z
N MET A 1 -2.48 2.93 -8.81
CA MET A 1 -2.52 4.15 -7.96
C MET A 1 -1.25 4.40 -7.15
N LEU A 2 -0.72 3.46 -6.34
CA LEU A 2 0.56 3.72 -5.65
C LEU A 2 1.74 3.80 -6.63
N LEU A 3 1.76 2.90 -7.63
CA LEU A 3 2.74 2.90 -8.71
C LEU A 3 2.62 4.14 -9.62
N ASP A 4 1.42 4.71 -9.76
CA ASP A 4 1.20 5.91 -10.60
C ASP A 4 1.75 7.19 -9.94
N LEU A 5 1.77 7.25 -8.61
CA LEU A 5 2.29 8.41 -7.86
C LEU A 5 3.82 8.38 -7.70
N GLU A 6 4.43 7.20 -7.61
CA GLU A 6 5.90 7.08 -7.67
C GLU A 6 6.44 7.46 -9.05
N MET A 7 5.75 7.07 -10.13
CA MET A 7 6.13 7.43 -11.50
C MET A 7 6.19 8.95 -11.72
N ILE A 8 5.32 9.73 -11.05
CA ILE A 8 5.34 11.21 -11.11
C ILE A 8 6.47 11.80 -10.27
N LYS A 9 6.89 11.10 -9.20
CA LYS A 9 7.95 11.54 -8.30
C LYS A 9 9.33 11.53 -8.99
N ASP A 10 9.54 10.57 -9.88
CA ASP A 10 10.77 10.43 -10.68
C ASP A 10 10.70 11.17 -12.04
N TYR A 11 9.58 11.82 -12.36
CA TYR A 11 9.41 12.51 -13.64
C TYR A 11 9.86 13.98 -13.56
N PRO A 12 10.67 14.48 -14.52
CA PRO A 12 11.25 15.81 -14.43
C PRO A 12 10.17 16.91 -14.40
N PRO A 13 10.15 17.79 -13.38
CA PRO A 13 9.13 18.83 -13.23
C PRO A 13 9.07 19.83 -14.39
N PHE A 14 10.16 19.93 -15.16
CA PHE A 14 10.30 20.85 -16.29
C PHE A 14 9.27 20.60 -17.40
N PHE A 15 8.89 19.34 -17.64
CA PHE A 15 7.93 19.01 -18.70
C PHE A 15 6.49 19.41 -18.35
N TYR A 16 6.14 19.44 -17.05
CA TYR A 16 4.78 19.72 -16.58
C TYR A 16 4.78 20.55 -15.28
N PRO A 17 5.18 21.83 -15.33
CA PRO A 17 5.37 22.65 -14.13
C PRO A 17 4.07 22.89 -13.35
N LYS A 18 2.93 23.02 -14.05
CA LYS A 18 1.61 23.20 -13.42
C LYS A 18 1.15 21.95 -12.65
N LEU A 19 1.35 20.78 -13.24
CA LEU A 19 1.01 19.50 -12.61
C LEU A 19 1.91 19.24 -11.41
N ALA A 20 3.21 19.52 -11.52
CA ALA A 20 4.15 19.39 -10.41
C ALA A 20 3.80 20.32 -9.23
N ALA A 21 3.37 21.55 -9.51
CA ALA A 21 2.90 22.49 -8.46
C ALA A 21 1.61 22.01 -7.79
N LEU A 22 0.67 21.47 -8.56
CA LEU A 22 -0.55 20.85 -8.03
C LEU A 22 -0.21 19.62 -7.17
N CYS A 23 0.74 18.79 -7.61
CA CYS A 23 1.16 17.63 -6.84
C CYS A 23 1.69 17.99 -5.46
N LYS A 24 2.48 19.07 -5.37
CA LYS A 24 3.06 19.56 -4.11
C LYS A 24 2.04 20.16 -3.16
N THR A 25 0.90 20.64 -3.65
CA THR A 25 -0.10 21.37 -2.86
C THR A 25 -1.31 20.51 -2.50
N LEU A 26 -1.74 19.64 -3.41
CA LEU A 26 -2.93 18.81 -3.30
C LEU A 26 -2.64 17.45 -2.66
N PHE A 27 -1.62 16.72 -3.13
CA PHE A 27 -1.39 15.34 -2.68
C PHE A 27 -0.94 15.19 -1.22
N PRO A 28 -0.18 16.11 -0.60
CA PRO A 28 0.06 16.03 0.84
C PRO A 28 -1.22 16.12 1.69
N LYS A 29 -2.30 16.66 1.13
CA LYS A 29 -3.61 16.78 1.79
C LYS A 29 -4.58 15.66 1.39
N MET A 30 -4.24 14.86 0.38
CA MET A 30 -5.10 13.80 -0.15
C MET A 30 -4.63 12.46 0.42
N GLU A 31 -4.95 12.21 1.69
CA GLU A 31 -4.67 10.91 2.31
C GLU A 31 -5.54 9.84 1.65
N THR A 32 -4.91 8.74 1.24
CA THR A 32 -5.63 7.61 0.64
C THR A 32 -6.47 6.92 1.71
N VAL A 33 -7.79 6.96 1.54
CA VAL A 33 -8.73 6.39 2.52
C VAL A 33 -8.54 4.87 2.63
N TYR A 34 -8.23 4.20 1.52
CA TYR A 34 -8.02 2.75 1.48
C TYR A 34 -6.76 2.38 0.70
N TYR A 35 -6.01 1.44 1.26
CA TYR A 35 -4.90 0.76 0.61
C TYR A 35 -5.19 -0.73 0.53
N ILE A 36 -5.05 -1.31 -0.66
CA ILE A 36 -5.17 -2.75 -0.90
C ILE A 36 -4.02 -3.18 -1.81
N HIS A 37 -3.20 -4.12 -1.34
CA HIS A 37 -2.20 -4.80 -2.16
C HIS A 37 -2.34 -6.32 -2.00
N ASN A 38 -2.57 -7.02 -3.11
CA ASN A 38 -2.77 -8.46 -3.12
C ASN A 38 -1.47 -9.19 -3.49
N PHE A 39 -0.97 -10.00 -2.56
CA PHE A 39 0.13 -10.92 -2.78
C PHE A 39 -0.41 -12.23 -3.34
N LYS A 40 0.10 -12.62 -4.53
CA LYS A 40 -0.24 -13.88 -5.18
C LYS A 40 0.71 -14.99 -4.73
N GLY A 41 0.23 -16.23 -4.73
CA GLY A 41 1.02 -17.42 -4.37
C GLY A 41 0.23 -18.39 -3.50
N TYR A 42 0.83 -19.54 -3.18
CA TYR A 42 0.23 -20.57 -2.33
C TYR A 42 -0.13 -20.01 -0.94
N ASN A 43 0.80 -19.23 -0.36
CA ASN A 43 0.63 -18.53 0.91
C ASN A 43 0.19 -17.06 0.73
N GLY A 44 -0.54 -16.77 -0.35
CA GLY A 44 -0.99 -15.41 -0.69
C GLY A 44 -1.85 -14.74 0.38
N GLY A 45 -1.94 -13.43 0.30
CA GLY A 45 -2.66 -12.59 1.26
C GLY A 45 -2.83 -11.17 0.74
N THR A 46 -3.43 -10.31 1.55
CA THR A 46 -3.75 -8.93 1.20
C THR A 46 -3.22 -8.01 2.30
N LEU A 47 -2.31 -7.10 1.94
CA LEU A 47 -1.99 -5.95 2.77
C LEU A 47 -3.10 -4.91 2.61
N PHE A 48 -3.73 -4.57 3.72
CA PHE A 48 -4.91 -3.72 3.79
C PHE A 48 -4.71 -2.59 4.79
N ARG A 49 -5.22 -1.41 4.46
CA ARG A 49 -5.41 -0.31 5.42
C ARG A 49 -6.67 0.47 5.07
N CYS A 50 -7.47 0.77 6.09
CA CYS A 50 -8.53 1.78 6.06
C CYS A 50 -8.07 2.93 6.97
N TYR A 51 -8.02 4.15 6.46
CA TYR A 51 -7.65 5.33 7.25
C TYR A 51 -8.86 5.86 8.05
N PRO A 52 -8.69 6.32 9.30
CA PRO A 52 -7.47 6.32 10.11
C PRO A 52 -7.34 5.00 10.89
N GLY A 53 -6.58 4.05 10.35
CA GLY A 53 -6.42 2.72 10.93
C GLY A 53 -5.05 2.11 10.65
N GLN A 54 -4.78 1.04 11.37
CA GLN A 54 -3.53 0.29 11.30
C GLN A 54 -3.43 -0.51 9.99
N TRP A 55 -2.19 -0.79 9.59
CA TRP A 55 -1.89 -1.70 8.50
C TRP A 55 -2.16 -3.13 8.96
N LYS A 56 -2.87 -3.90 8.15
CA LYS A 56 -3.24 -5.28 8.42
C LYS A 56 -2.82 -6.18 7.27
N VAL A 57 -2.26 -7.33 7.56
CA VAL A 57 -2.06 -8.39 6.57
C VAL A 57 -3.14 -9.43 6.79
N LEU A 58 -4.01 -9.60 5.79
CA LEU A 58 -5.14 -10.51 5.82
C LEU A 58 -4.85 -11.71 4.93
N ARG A 59 -5.26 -12.91 5.34
CA ARG A 59 -5.26 -14.10 4.50
C ARG A 59 -6.66 -14.67 4.40
N LYS A 60 -7.04 -15.10 3.20
CA LYS A 60 -8.28 -15.85 2.99
C LYS A 60 -8.03 -17.31 3.32
N VAL A 61 -8.69 -17.81 4.37
CA VAL A 61 -8.70 -19.23 4.72
C VAL A 61 -10.11 -19.75 4.51
N LYS A 62 -10.29 -20.65 3.55
CA LYS A 62 -11.61 -21.12 3.09
C LYS A 62 -12.52 -19.94 2.67
N ASN A 63 -13.52 -19.60 3.49
CA ASN A 63 -14.46 -18.51 3.23
C ASN A 63 -14.34 -17.33 4.21
N THR A 64 -13.31 -17.33 5.05
CA THR A 64 -13.10 -16.32 6.10
C THR A 64 -11.77 -15.62 5.92
N TYR A 65 -11.70 -14.35 6.34
CA TYR A 65 -10.47 -13.58 6.38
C TYR A 65 -9.89 -13.61 7.79
N VAL A 66 -8.63 -14.04 7.90
CA VAL A 66 -7.88 -14.05 9.15
C VAL A 66 -6.83 -12.95 9.10
N CYS A 67 -6.71 -12.17 10.16
CA CYS A 67 -5.67 -11.17 10.29
C CYS A 67 -4.39 -11.83 10.82
N LEU A 68 -3.34 -11.84 10.02
CA LEU A 68 -2.05 -12.45 10.38
C LEU A 68 -1.16 -11.47 11.15
N HIS A 69 -1.19 -10.19 10.76
CA HIS A 69 -0.30 -9.18 11.31
C HIS A 69 -0.98 -7.81 11.34
N GLN A 70 -0.66 -7.00 12.35
CA GLN A 70 -1.13 -5.63 12.51
C GLN A 70 0.01 -4.71 12.95
N GLN A 71 0.13 -3.54 12.34
CA GLN A 71 1.14 -2.53 12.71
C GLN A 71 0.73 -1.10 12.36
N ASP A 72 1.28 -0.12 13.07
CA ASP A 72 0.97 1.30 12.86
C ASP A 72 1.68 1.90 11.65
N LYS A 73 2.93 1.48 11.40
CA LYS A 73 3.74 1.95 10.26
C LYS A 73 3.50 1.10 9.02
N MET A 74 3.69 1.66 7.83
CA MET A 74 3.56 0.89 6.59
C MET A 74 4.68 -0.16 6.47
N PRO A 75 4.36 -1.46 6.33
CA PRO A 75 5.37 -2.47 6.07
C PRO A 75 5.86 -2.39 4.63
N SER A 76 7.09 -2.82 4.39
CA SER A 76 7.58 -2.94 3.01
C SER A 76 6.94 -4.14 2.31
N LEU A 77 6.75 -4.07 0.98
CA LEU A 77 6.19 -5.20 0.22
C LEU A 77 7.06 -6.46 0.36
N LYS A 78 8.37 -6.29 0.47
CA LYS A 78 9.34 -7.38 0.65
C LYS A 78 9.16 -8.09 2.00
N GLU A 79 9.05 -7.32 3.07
CA GLU A 79 8.83 -7.82 4.43
C GLU A 79 7.51 -8.59 4.54
N VAL A 80 6.43 -8.07 3.95
CA VAL A 80 5.15 -8.80 3.94
C VAL A 80 5.27 -10.14 3.20
N ALA A 81 5.95 -10.14 2.05
CA ALA A 81 6.07 -11.33 1.22
C ALA A 81 6.99 -12.41 1.82
N LEU A 82 8.07 -12.00 2.51
CA LEU A 82 9.11 -12.92 2.99
C LEU A 82 8.98 -13.29 4.46
N ASP A 83 8.50 -12.39 5.30
CA ASP A 83 8.52 -12.58 6.75
C ASP A 83 7.12 -12.88 7.30
N ILE A 84 6.10 -12.19 6.80
CA ILE A 84 4.74 -12.28 7.37
C ILE A 84 3.93 -13.43 6.76
N LEU A 85 3.83 -13.47 5.43
CA LEU A 85 3.01 -14.46 4.74
C LEU A 85 3.54 -15.90 4.90
N PRO A 86 4.82 -16.22 4.69
CA PRO A 86 5.27 -17.61 4.77
C PRO A 86 5.39 -18.14 6.20
N SER A 87 5.44 -17.28 7.22
CA SER A 87 5.59 -17.67 8.63
C SER A 87 4.29 -18.18 9.30
N SER A 88 3.18 -18.33 8.56
CA SER A 88 1.84 -18.63 9.11
C SER A 88 1.06 -19.66 8.32
#